data_AF-A0A536UUQ3-F1
#
_entry.id   AF-A0A536UUQ3-F1
#
_cell.length_a   1.000
_cell.length_b   1.000
_cell.length_c   1.000
_cell.angle_alpha   90.00
_cell.angle_beta   90.00
_cell.angle_gamma   90.00
#
_symmetry.space_group_name_H-M   'P 1'
#
loop_
_entity.id
_entity.type
_entity.pdbx_description
1 polymer ?
#
loop_
_entity_poly.entity_id
_entity_poly.type
_entity_poly.pdbx_seq_one_letter_code
_entity_poly.pdbx_strand_id
1 'polypeptide(L)'
;RRLPRDFSLDLVEIKPEARNRGRTTAQLLDSEANRIEAATRGFQVVALDQKGAPWTTLELANALKRWREQAVAVAFVIGSADGLAERIKRDASVIVSLSALTLPHGLVRVLLAEQIYRSVSVLQGHPYHRE
;
A
#
# COMPACT_ATOMS: atom_id res chain seq x y z
N ARG A 1 -12.55 13.85 7.27
CA ARG A 1 -12.03 12.45 7.29
C ARG A 1 -13.24 11.52 7.43
N ARG A 2 -13.37 10.47 6.59
CA ARG A 2 -14.50 9.53 6.62
C ARG A 2 -14.22 8.24 7.41
N LEU A 3 -12.95 7.92 7.67
CA LEU A 3 -12.60 6.78 8.50
C LEU A 3 -13.01 7.03 9.97
N PRO A 4 -13.47 5.97 10.67
CA PRO A 4 -13.79 6.03 12.09
C PRO A 4 -12.52 6.25 12.94
N ARG A 5 -12.68 6.63 14.21
CA ARG A 5 -11.56 6.98 15.09
C ARG A 5 -10.61 5.81 15.40
N ASP A 6 -11.09 4.58 15.30
CA ASP A 6 -10.32 3.34 15.53
C ASP A 6 -9.46 2.94 14.32
N PHE A 7 -9.55 3.65 13.19
CA PHE A 7 -8.67 3.50 12.04
C PHE A 7 -8.02 4.84 11.66
N SER A 8 -6.72 4.98 11.95
CA SER A 8 -5.91 6.09 11.45
C SER A 8 -5.29 5.75 10.10
N LEU A 9 -5.40 6.66 9.14
CA LEU A 9 -4.70 6.59 7.87
C LEU A 9 -3.89 7.87 7.68
N ASP A 10 -2.58 7.69 7.59
CA ASP A 10 -1.62 8.76 7.35
C ASP A 10 -0.85 8.49 6.06
N LEU A 11 -0.59 9.55 5.31
CA LEU A 11 0.19 9.50 4.08
C LEU A 11 1.60 10.01 4.36
N VAL A 12 2.58 9.15 4.15
CA VAL A 12 4.00 9.52 4.17
C VAL A 12 4.50 9.58 2.73
N GLU A 13 4.81 10.79 2.26
CA GLU A 13 5.34 10.98 0.92
C GLU A 13 6.86 10.85 0.91
N ILE A 14 7.35 9.85 0.17
CA ILE A 14 8.79 9.68 -0.08
C ILE A 14 9.10 10.35 -1.42
N LYS A 15 10.08 11.27 -1.39
CA LYS A 15 10.54 11.95 -2.61
C LYS A 15 11.17 10.92 -3.56
N PRO A 16 10.69 10.80 -4.82
CA PRO A 16 11.33 9.96 -5.83
C PRO A 16 12.74 10.45 -6.13
N GLU A 17 13.61 9.56 -6.58
CA GLU A 17 14.90 9.98 -7.12
C GLU A 17 14.72 10.66 -8.49
N ALA A 18 15.39 11.79 -8.69
CA ALA A 18 15.39 12.44 -9.99
C ALA A 18 16.13 11.57 -11.01
N ARG A 19 15.52 11.36 -12.19
CA ARG A 19 16.14 10.64 -13.29
C ARG A 19 17.26 11.49 -13.88
N ASN A 20 18.48 11.27 -13.40
CA ASN A 20 19.69 11.93 -13.90
C ASN A 20 20.41 11.03 -14.92
N ARG A 21 21.07 11.62 -15.94
CA ARG A 21 21.69 10.94 -17.10
C ARG A 21 22.78 9.88 -16.78
N GLY A 22 23.07 9.58 -15.51
CA GLY A 22 24.13 8.64 -15.12
C GLY A 22 23.70 7.54 -14.14
N ARG A 23 22.44 7.48 -13.70
CA ARG A 23 21.97 6.43 -12.78
C ARG A 23 21.09 5.41 -13.50
N THR A 24 21.32 4.13 -13.22
CA THR A 24 20.44 3.06 -13.72
C THR A 24 19.14 3.02 -12.92
N THR A 25 18.07 2.46 -13.49
CA THR A 25 16.79 2.26 -12.78
C THR A 25 16.99 1.49 -11.47
N ALA A 26 17.89 0.49 -11.46
CA ALA A 26 18.22 -0.27 -10.25
C ALA A 26 18.80 0.62 -9.15
N GLN A 27 19.68 1.56 -9.47
CA GLN A 27 20.24 2.51 -8.49
C GLN A 27 19.20 3.52 -7.97
N LEU A 28 18.26 3.94 -8.83
CA LEU A 28 17.15 4.80 -8.41
C LEU A 28 16.24 4.07 -7.42
N LEU A 29 15.80 2.87 -7.79
CA LEU A 29 14.98 2.01 -6.92
C LEU A 29 15.71 1.64 -5.63
N ASP A 30 17.03 1.47 -5.65
CA ASP A 30 17.83 1.21 -4.46
C ASP A 30 17.81 2.39 -3.46
N SER A 31 17.97 3.62 -3.93
CA SER A 31 17.86 4.81 -3.08
C SER A 31 16.43 4.99 -2.53
N GLU A 32 15.42 4.76 -3.37
CA GLU A 32 14.01 4.83 -2.96
C GLU A 32 13.68 3.78 -1.88
N ALA A 33 14.18 2.56 -2.05
CA ALA A 33 13.97 1.48 -1.09
C ALA A 33 14.61 1.76 0.27
N ASN A 34 15.79 2.38 0.33
CA ASN A 34 16.39 2.80 1.62
C ASN A 34 15.49 3.79 2.38
N ARG A 35 14.80 4.69 1.66
CA ARG A 35 13.84 5.63 2.28
C ARG A 35 12.55 4.92 2.71
N ILE A 36 12.08 3.97 1.91
CA ILE A 36 10.91 3.14 2.24
C ILE A 36 11.18 2.36 3.53
N GLU A 37 12.30 1.63 3.61
CA GLU A 37 12.69 0.84 4.78
C GLU A 37 12.81 1.70 6.04
N ALA A 38 13.36 2.92 5.91
CA ALA A 38 13.43 3.86 7.02
C ALA A 38 12.03 4.31 7.48
N ALA A 39 11.13 4.58 6.54
CA ALA A 39 9.76 5.04 6.82
C ALA A 39 8.84 3.93 7.34
N THR A 40 9.11 2.68 7.00
CA THR A 40 8.27 1.52 7.40
C THR A 40 8.85 0.72 8.57
N ARG A 41 9.90 1.23 9.24
CA ARG A 41 10.50 0.55 10.39
C ARG A 41 9.46 0.32 11.50
N GLY A 42 9.30 -0.93 11.90
CA GLY A 42 8.32 -1.34 12.92
C GLY A 42 6.90 -1.57 12.39
N PHE A 43 6.68 -1.41 11.08
CA PHE A 43 5.42 -1.71 10.41
C PHE A 43 5.52 -3.03 9.64
N GLN A 44 4.41 -3.76 9.59
CA GLN A 44 4.25 -4.84 8.63
C GLN A 44 4.02 -4.25 7.23
N VAL A 45 4.87 -4.59 6.27
CA VAL A 45 4.81 -4.05 4.92
C VAL A 45 3.82 -4.83 4.05
N VAL A 46 2.93 -4.10 3.38
CA VAL A 46 2.07 -4.58 2.30
C VAL A 46 2.49 -3.84 1.03
N ALA A 47 3.11 -4.56 0.09
CA ALA A 47 3.56 -3.95 -1.17
C ALA A 47 2.43 -3.95 -2.20
N LEU A 48 2.23 -2.83 -2.88
CA LEU A 48 1.33 -2.77 -4.05
C LEU A 48 2.13 -2.99 -5.33
N ASP A 49 1.78 -4.05 -6.07
CA ASP A 49 2.37 -4.42 -7.35
C ASP A 49 1.30 -5.08 -8.23
N GLN A 50 1.31 -4.79 -9.53
CA GLN A 50 0.34 -5.36 -10.49
C GLN A 50 0.38 -6.89 -10.55
N LYS A 51 1.50 -7.51 -10.17
CA LYS A 51 1.68 -8.97 -10.09
C LYS A 51 1.30 -9.57 -8.72
N GLY A 52 0.82 -8.74 -7.79
CA GLY A 52 0.33 -9.17 -6.48
C GLY A 52 -1.00 -9.92 -6.54
N ALA A 53 -1.45 -10.41 -5.39
CA ALA A 53 -2.74 -11.08 -5.28
C ALA A 53 -3.90 -10.08 -5.52
N PRO A 54 -4.89 -10.40 -6.37
CA PRO A 54 -6.03 -9.53 -6.63
C PRO A 54 -7.08 -9.68 -5.52
N TRP A 55 -6.86 -8.99 -4.40
CA TRP A 55 -7.77 -9.07 -3.27
C TRP A 55 -9.15 -8.48 -3.59
N THR A 56 -10.18 -9.20 -3.17
CA THR A 56 -11.54 -8.70 -3.05
C THR A 56 -11.64 -7.72 -1.87
N THR A 57 -12.70 -6.90 -1.85
CA THR A 57 -13.01 -6.00 -0.73
C THR A 57 -13.14 -6.75 0.59
N LEU A 58 -13.69 -7.97 0.58
CA LEU A 58 -13.87 -8.79 1.78
C LEU A 58 -12.54 -9.34 2.30
N GLU A 59 -11.62 -9.74 1.42
CA GLU A 59 -10.28 -10.17 1.81
C GLU A 59 -9.48 -9.03 2.45
N LEU A 60 -9.56 -7.82 1.87
CA LEU A 60 -8.95 -6.63 2.46
C LEU A 60 -9.59 -6.31 3.83
N ALA A 61 -10.93 -6.39 3.95
CA ALA A 61 -11.62 -6.18 5.22
C ALA A 61 -11.17 -7.18 6.29
N ASN A 62 -11.07 -8.45 5.93
CA ASN A 62 -10.59 -9.49 6.83
C ASN A 62 -9.13 -9.29 7.23
N ALA A 63 -8.27 -8.82 6.31
CA ALA A 63 -6.89 -8.47 6.63
C ALA A 63 -6.81 -7.30 7.63
N LEU A 64 -7.56 -6.21 7.38
CA LEU A 64 -7.65 -5.05 8.29
C LEU A 64 -8.14 -5.46 9.68
N LYS A 65 -9.16 -6.33 9.76
CA LYS A 65 -9.66 -6.87 11.03
C LYS A 65 -8.58 -7.63 11.78
N ARG A 66 -7.87 -8.56 11.11
CA ARG A 66 -6.79 -9.35 11.74
C ARG A 66 -5.66 -8.46 12.24
N TRP A 67 -5.19 -7.51 11.45
CA TRP A 67 -4.10 -6.61 11.88
C TRP A 67 -4.52 -5.76 13.08
N ARG A 68 -5.77 -5.29 13.12
CA ARG A 68 -6.31 -4.58 14.29
C ARG A 68 -6.34 -5.48 15.54
N GLU A 69 -6.84 -6.70 15.42
CA GLU A 69 -6.92 -7.66 16.55
C GLU A 69 -5.54 -8.07 17.07
N GLN A 70 -4.54 -8.10 16.20
CA GLN A 70 -3.15 -8.41 16.54
C GLN A 70 -2.33 -7.18 16.98
N ALA A 71 -2.94 -5.99 17.02
CA ALA A 71 -2.26 -4.72 17.27
C ALA A 71 -1.03 -4.48 16.36
N VAL A 72 -1.13 -4.94 15.10
CA VAL A 72 -0.06 -4.78 14.09
C VAL A 72 -0.24 -3.46 13.36
N ALA A 73 0.80 -2.63 13.36
CA ALA A 73 0.88 -1.45 12.52
C ALA A 73 1.26 -1.84 11.09
N VAL A 74 0.53 -1.33 10.09
CA VAL A 74 0.69 -1.74 8.68
C VAL A 74 1.08 -0.55 7.82
N ALA A 75 2.04 -0.76 6.93
CA ALA A 75 2.43 0.20 5.91
C ALA A 75 2.10 -0.35 4.52
N PHE A 76 1.14 0.26 3.84
CA PHE A 76 0.92 0.03 2.41
C PHE A 76 1.94 0.84 1.60
N VAL A 77 2.73 0.16 0.79
CA VAL A 77 3.83 0.77 0.03
C VAL A 77 3.47 0.83 -1.45
N ILE A 78 3.47 2.05 -2.01
CA ILE A 78 3.23 2.33 -3.42
C ILE A 78 4.56 2.72 -4.06
N GLY A 79 4.93 2.03 -5.14
CA GLY A 79 6.15 2.32 -5.90
C GLY A 79 6.10 3.62 -6.69
N SER A 80 7.27 4.04 -7.18
CA SER A 80 7.40 5.13 -8.14
C SER A 80 6.94 4.67 -9.54
N ALA A 81 7.12 5.52 -10.56
CA ALA A 81 6.83 5.13 -11.94
C ALA A 81 7.68 3.92 -12.41
N ASP A 82 8.84 3.70 -11.78
CA ASP A 82 9.72 2.57 -12.05
C ASP A 82 9.39 1.34 -11.16
N GLY A 83 8.39 1.44 -10.29
CA GLY A 83 7.91 0.36 -9.42
C GLY A 83 8.56 0.35 -8.03
N LEU A 84 8.80 -0.86 -7.51
CA LEU A 84 9.46 -1.10 -6.23
C LEU A 84 10.73 -1.92 -6.44
N ALA A 85 11.77 -1.65 -5.64
CA ALA A 85 12.93 -2.52 -5.60
C ALA A 85 12.53 -3.93 -5.16
N GLU A 86 13.16 -4.95 -5.77
CA GLU A 86 12.83 -6.36 -5.50
C GLU A 86 13.01 -6.74 -4.02
N ARG A 87 13.94 -6.09 -3.30
CA ARG A 87 14.09 -6.33 -1.86
C ARG A 87 12.87 -5.89 -1.04
N ILE A 88 12.22 -4.78 -1.39
CA ILE A 88 10.99 -4.34 -0.72
C ILE A 88 9.88 -5.35 -0.94
N LYS A 89 9.78 -5.91 -2.15
CA LYS A 89 8.78 -6.94 -2.47
C LYS A 89 9.04 -8.23 -1.72
N ARG A 90 10.29 -8.68 -1.66
CA ARG A 90 10.70 -9.89 -0.94
C ARG A 90 10.44 -9.78 0.56
N ASP A 91 10.70 -8.61 1.14
CA ASP A 91 10.58 -8.40 2.59
C ASP A 91 9.13 -7.98 2.98
N ALA A 92 8.24 -7.78 2.00
CA ALA A 92 6.83 -7.53 2.23
C ALA A 92 6.14 -8.78 2.77
N SER A 93 5.25 -8.59 3.75
CA SER A 93 4.44 -9.67 4.29
C SER A 93 3.40 -10.20 3.30
N VAL A 94 2.95 -9.33 2.38
CA VAL A 94 2.07 -9.67 1.28
C VAL A 94 2.23 -8.64 0.16
N ILE A 95 2.04 -9.11 -1.08
CA ILE A 95 2.01 -8.28 -2.28
C ILE A 95 0.60 -8.32 -2.84
N VAL A 96 -0.03 -7.16 -2.99
CA VAL A 96 -1.43 -7.01 -3.43
C VAL A 96 -1.49 -6.24 -4.73
N SER A 97 -2.34 -6.69 -5.65
CA SER A 97 -2.66 -6.00 -6.89
C SER A 97 -4.03 -5.33 -6.78
N LEU A 98 -4.11 -4.05 -7.14
CA LEU A 98 -5.38 -3.32 -7.24
C LEU A 98 -6.04 -3.49 -8.62
N SER A 99 -5.27 -3.89 -9.63
CA SER A 99 -5.74 -4.05 -11.01
C SER A 99 -4.71 -4.79 -11.86
N ALA A 100 -5.19 -5.50 -12.88
CA ALA A 100 -4.32 -5.98 -13.96
C ALA A 100 -3.78 -4.85 -14.84
N LEU A 101 -4.37 -3.65 -14.77
CA LEU A 101 -3.93 -2.47 -15.51
C LEU A 101 -2.76 -1.78 -14.77
N THR A 102 -1.86 -1.18 -15.54
CA THR A 102 -0.85 -0.27 -14.99
C THR A 102 -1.50 1.05 -14.60
N LEU A 103 -1.70 1.25 -13.30
CA LEU A 103 -2.31 2.46 -12.75
C LEU A 103 -1.25 3.51 -12.40
N PRO A 104 -1.46 4.81 -12.70
CA PRO A 104 -0.60 5.87 -12.20
C PRO A 104 -0.59 5.89 -10.67
N HIS A 105 0.59 6.06 -10.06
CA HIS A 105 0.75 6.03 -8.60
C HIS A 105 -0.16 7.03 -7.85
N GLY A 106 -0.45 8.19 -8.45
CA GLY A 106 -1.40 9.16 -7.90
C GLY A 106 -2.82 8.61 -7.78
N LEU A 107 -3.27 7.85 -8.80
CA LEU A 107 -4.58 7.19 -8.78
C LEU A 107 -4.59 6.00 -7.80
N VAL A 108 -3.50 5.24 -7.72
CA VAL A 108 -3.33 4.14 -6.76
C VAL A 108 -3.56 4.62 -5.32
N ARG A 109 -3.03 5.79 -4.94
CA ARG A 109 -3.24 6.37 -3.60
C ARG A 109 -4.73 6.60 -3.32
N VAL A 110 -5.46 7.19 -4.26
CA VAL A 110 -6.90 7.49 -4.11
C VAL A 110 -7.70 6.19 -4.05
N LEU A 111 -7.43 5.26 -4.95
CA LEU A 111 -8.12 3.97 -5.02
C LEU A 111 -7.89 3.15 -3.74
N LEU A 112 -6.65 3.06 -3.26
CA LEU A 112 -6.34 2.37 -2.02
C LEU A 112 -7.07 3.00 -0.82
N ALA A 113 -7.04 4.32 -0.68
CA ALA A 113 -7.71 5.01 0.43
C ALA A 113 -9.23 4.77 0.42
N GLU A 114 -9.85 4.77 -0.77
CA GLU A 114 -11.27 4.44 -0.92
C GLU A 114 -11.56 2.98 -0.57
N GLN A 115 -10.73 2.03 -1.03
CA GLN A 115 -10.92 0.61 -0.73
C GLN A 115 -10.70 0.30 0.75
N ILE A 116 -9.73 0.95 1.41
CA ILE A 116 -9.58 0.86 2.88
C ILE A 116 -10.85 1.36 3.57
N TYR A 117 -11.37 2.51 3.16
CA TYR A 117 -12.62 3.05 3.72
C TYR A 117 -13.82 2.10 3.48
N ARG A 118 -13.93 1.53 2.28
CA ARG A 118 -14.97 0.56 1.93
C ARG A 118 -14.85 -0.70 2.79
N SER A 119 -13.66 -1.27 2.93
CA SER A 119 -13.41 -2.44 3.75
C SER A 119 -13.70 -2.18 5.23
N VAL A 120 -13.36 -1.00 5.76
CA VAL A 120 -13.76 -0.61 7.13
C VAL A 120 -15.28 -0.48 7.26
N SER A 121 -15.96 0.07 6.25
CA SER A 121 -17.42 0.16 6.23
C SER A 121 -18.09 -1.22 6.24
N VAL A 122 -17.51 -2.20 5.54
CA VAL A 122 -17.93 -3.62 5.59
C VAL A 122 -17.81 -4.17 7.00
N LEU A 123 -16.67 -3.94 7.69
CA LEU A 123 -16.45 -4.42 9.05
C LEU A 123 -17.44 -3.85 10.08
N GLN A 124 -17.97 -2.67 9.82
CA GLN A 124 -18.95 -2.00 10.69
C GLN A 124 -20.40 -2.37 10.37
N GLY A 125 -20.65 -3.20 9.35
CA GLY A 125 -22.01 -3.50 8.87
C GLY A 125 -22.72 -2.26 8.31
N HIS A 126 -21.97 -1.25 7.85
CA HIS A 126 -22.54 -0.01 7.35
C HIS A 126 -23.14 -0.22 5.95
N PRO A 127 -24.33 0.33 5.63
CA PRO A 127 -25.00 0.18 4.31
C PRO A 127 -24.27 0.83 3.12
N TYR A 128 -23.01 1.27 3.31
CA TYR A 128 -22.15 1.75 2.23
C TYR A 128 -21.63 0.61 1.36
N HIS A 129 -21.57 -0.62 1.90
CA HIS A 129 -21.42 -1.81 1.09
C HIS A 129 -22.79 -2.18 0.51
N ARG A 130 -22.98 -1.85 -0.77
CA ARG A 130 -24.02 -2.44 -1.60
C ARG A 130 -23.29 -3.45 -2.48
N GLU A 131 -23.59 -4.74 -2.31
CA GLU A 131 -23.17 -5.77 -3.26
C GLU A 131 -23.72 -5.45 -4.67
#